data_AF-A0A397JKU0-F1
#
_entry.id   AF-A0A397JKU0-F1
#
_cell.length_a   1.000
_cell.length_b   1.000
_cell.length_c   1.000
_cell.angle_alpha   90.00
_cell.angle_beta   90.00
_cell.angle_gamma   90.00
#
_symmetry.space_group_name_H-M   'P 1'
#
loop_
_entity.id
_entity.type
_entity.pdbx_description
1 polymer ?
#
loop_
_entity_poly.entity_id
_entity_poly.type
_entity_poly.pdbx_seq_one_letter_code
_entity_poly.pdbx_strand_id
1 'polypeptide(L)'
;MITAKKFQLEELVARLQTFLIENHSSWLKLNFSKIYNSSFQTDFTALQNFCNDMIVKHPNLIFESKDFNTLPEAALVSIIQKDNLQLEESKVWDYVIQWGIAQNKNLPLNLDDWIEKDFQILKCTLQNCLPHIRYFQISNEHIMEKIYPYQQILEKQLVTDILKYSLSPDRSITSKILPSRNIFRITSSIITKEQASEITSWIDRKEVKYEINKNPYDFNLILRGSKDGFEKDVFWNLCNQKTNVVVVAKVKDKNEIIGGYNPIGWAKNSMEQYSNTNDSFIFSLKNRIIKNSILSRVKIPREAIFNHPYFGPNFGNDLYMKEGRLFCINEVKSYEKRIEKKCHLEIEDYEVFQISKRKNI
;
A
#
# COMPACT_ATOMS: atom_id res chain seq x y z
N MET A 1 2.11 -29.06 -18.05
CA MET A 1 3.18 -28.76 -17.08
C MET A 1 3.38 -29.90 -16.06
N ILE A 2 2.36 -30.31 -15.31
CA ILE A 2 2.45 -31.46 -14.36
C ILE A 2 2.95 -32.73 -15.04
N THR A 3 2.40 -33.09 -16.21
CA THR A 3 2.87 -34.23 -17.00
C THR A 3 4.34 -34.09 -17.40
N ALA A 4 4.76 -32.91 -17.87
CA ALA A 4 6.16 -32.66 -18.22
C ALA A 4 7.10 -32.82 -17.02
N LYS A 5 6.68 -32.38 -15.82
CA LYS A 5 7.43 -32.59 -14.58
C LYS A 5 7.52 -34.07 -14.19
N LYS A 6 6.42 -34.84 -14.36
CA LYS A 6 6.41 -36.29 -14.13
C LYS A 6 7.38 -37.04 -15.05
N PHE A 7 7.50 -36.59 -16.30
CA PHE A 7 8.48 -37.13 -17.26
C PHE A 7 9.87 -36.49 -17.16
N GLN A 8 10.15 -35.71 -16.11
CA GLN A 8 11.45 -35.06 -15.86
C GLN A 8 11.93 -34.16 -17.04
N LEU A 9 10.98 -33.57 -17.78
CA LEU A 9 11.27 -32.64 -18.88
C LEU A 9 11.50 -31.22 -18.32
N GLU A 10 12.60 -31.02 -17.60
CA GLU A 10 12.84 -29.81 -16.81
C GLU A 10 12.89 -28.52 -17.66
N GLU A 11 13.53 -28.57 -18.83
CA GLU A 11 13.59 -27.42 -19.75
C GLU A 11 12.20 -27.03 -20.25
N LEU A 12 11.36 -28.01 -20.58
CA LEU A 12 9.97 -27.78 -20.99
C LEU A 12 9.15 -27.19 -19.83
N VAL A 13 9.35 -27.68 -18.60
CA VAL A 13 8.68 -27.12 -17.41
C VAL A 13 9.09 -25.66 -17.18
N ALA A 14 10.38 -25.35 -17.28
CA ALA A 14 10.88 -23.97 -17.16
C ALA A 14 10.27 -23.05 -18.22
N ARG A 15 10.30 -23.47 -19.50
CA ARG A 15 9.75 -22.68 -20.61
C ARG A 15 8.24 -22.46 -20.50
N LEU A 16 7.49 -23.45 -20.03
CA LEU A 16 6.05 -23.32 -19.82
C LEU A 16 5.71 -22.34 -18.69
N GLN A 17 6.49 -22.33 -17.60
CA GLN A 17 6.29 -21.36 -16.51
C GLN A 17 6.50 -19.93 -17.01
N THR A 18 7.62 -19.67 -17.69
CA THR A 18 7.93 -18.35 -18.26
C THR A 18 6.86 -17.92 -19.26
N PHE A 19 6.46 -18.81 -20.18
CA PHE A 19 5.42 -18.53 -21.16
C PHE A 19 4.10 -18.12 -20.51
N LEU A 20 3.66 -18.81 -19.46
CA LEU A 20 2.43 -18.48 -18.73
C LEU A 20 2.53 -17.11 -18.04
N ILE A 21 3.66 -16.80 -17.43
CA ILE A 21 3.90 -15.52 -16.74
C ILE A 21 3.84 -14.36 -17.74
N GLU A 22 4.51 -14.50 -18.88
CA GLU A 22 4.62 -13.44 -19.89
C GLU A 22 3.32 -13.25 -20.68
N ASN A 23 2.65 -14.34 -21.07
CA ASN A 23 1.55 -14.28 -22.05
C ASN A 23 0.17 -14.42 -21.41
N HIS A 24 0.07 -14.97 -20.20
CA HIS A 24 -1.21 -15.31 -19.56
C HIS A 24 -1.38 -14.72 -18.15
N SER A 25 -0.70 -13.60 -17.86
CA SER A 25 -0.73 -12.93 -16.56
C SER A 25 -2.15 -12.62 -16.04
N SER A 26 -3.09 -12.23 -16.91
CA SER A 26 -4.49 -11.99 -16.54
C SER A 26 -5.19 -13.27 -16.07
N TRP A 27 -4.98 -14.39 -16.77
CA TRP A 27 -5.53 -15.68 -16.37
C TRP A 27 -4.91 -16.18 -15.06
N LEU A 28 -3.60 -15.94 -14.87
CA LEU A 28 -2.92 -16.27 -13.63
C LEU A 28 -3.53 -15.53 -12.43
N LYS A 29 -3.87 -14.25 -12.59
CA LYS A 29 -4.52 -13.45 -11.53
C LYS A 29 -5.94 -13.93 -11.21
N LEU A 30 -6.70 -14.39 -12.20
CA LEU A 30 -8.05 -14.91 -12.00
C LEU A 30 -8.07 -16.26 -11.24
N ASN A 31 -7.02 -17.06 -11.40
CA ASN A 31 -6.92 -18.41 -10.82
C ASN A 31 -5.85 -18.50 -9.72
N PHE A 32 -5.57 -17.36 -9.07
CA PHE A 32 -4.37 -17.14 -8.28
C PHE A 32 -4.15 -18.17 -7.16
N SER A 33 -5.18 -18.41 -6.33
CA SER A 33 -5.14 -19.38 -5.23
C SER A 33 -4.79 -20.79 -5.70
N LYS A 34 -5.45 -21.25 -6.78
CA LYS A 34 -5.26 -22.59 -7.35
C LYS A 34 -3.85 -22.76 -7.92
N ILE A 35 -3.36 -21.73 -8.62
CA ILE A 35 -2.01 -21.74 -9.19
C ILE A 35 -0.98 -21.74 -8.07
N TYR A 36 -1.13 -20.90 -7.06
CA TYR A 36 -0.20 -20.85 -5.95
C TYR A 36 -0.12 -22.19 -5.22
N ASN A 37 -1.28 -22.77 -4.87
CA ASN A 37 -1.35 -24.09 -4.25
C ASN A 37 -0.68 -25.18 -5.11
N SER A 38 -1.05 -25.23 -6.40
CA SER A 38 -0.46 -26.20 -7.34
C SER A 38 1.05 -26.02 -7.49
N SER A 39 1.52 -24.77 -7.53
CA SER A 39 2.94 -24.45 -7.65
C SER A 39 3.74 -24.90 -6.44
N PHE A 40 3.17 -24.79 -5.23
CA PHE A 40 3.77 -25.26 -3.97
C PHE A 40 3.87 -26.78 -3.90
N GLN A 41 2.86 -27.50 -4.39
CA GLN A 41 2.85 -28.97 -4.36
C GLN A 41 3.79 -29.63 -5.38
N THR A 42 4.17 -28.90 -6.44
CA THR A 42 4.91 -29.46 -7.59
C THR A 42 6.27 -28.80 -7.84
N ASP A 43 6.70 -27.93 -6.92
CA ASP A 43 7.96 -27.16 -6.98
C ASP A 43 8.15 -26.37 -8.29
N PHE A 44 7.09 -25.70 -8.75
CA PHE A 44 7.15 -24.76 -9.87
C PHE A 44 7.69 -23.40 -9.41
N THR A 45 9.00 -23.34 -9.18
CA THR A 45 9.70 -22.21 -8.55
C THR A 45 9.48 -20.86 -9.24
N ALA A 46 9.43 -20.79 -10.57
CA ALA A 46 9.20 -19.52 -11.28
C ALA A 46 7.77 -19.00 -11.05
N LEU A 47 6.77 -19.89 -11.06
CA LEU A 47 5.39 -19.53 -10.73
C LEU A 47 5.23 -19.19 -9.24
N GLN A 48 5.88 -19.96 -8.35
CA GLN A 48 5.90 -19.66 -6.92
C GLN A 48 6.47 -18.26 -6.66
N ASN A 49 7.59 -17.89 -7.30
CA ASN A 49 8.22 -16.58 -7.18
C ASN A 49 7.30 -15.47 -7.70
N PHE A 50 6.72 -15.66 -8.89
CA PHE A 50 5.73 -14.73 -9.44
C PHE A 50 4.54 -14.51 -8.48
N CYS A 51 3.99 -15.59 -7.92
CA CYS A 51 2.91 -15.50 -6.94
C CYS A 51 3.36 -14.82 -5.64
N ASN A 52 4.54 -15.16 -5.11
CA ASN A 52 5.08 -14.55 -3.90
C ASN A 52 5.23 -13.03 -4.06
N ASP A 53 5.72 -12.56 -5.21
CA ASP A 53 5.86 -11.13 -5.53
C ASP A 53 4.52 -10.39 -5.61
N MET A 54 3.47 -11.11 -6.04
CA MET A 54 2.11 -10.59 -6.09
C MET A 54 1.45 -10.57 -4.71
N ILE A 55 1.60 -11.62 -3.89
CA ILE A 55 1.00 -11.74 -2.56
C ILE A 55 1.51 -10.64 -1.63
N VAL A 56 2.80 -10.33 -1.67
CA VAL A 56 3.35 -9.27 -0.80
C VAL A 56 2.73 -7.91 -1.10
N LYS A 57 2.34 -7.65 -2.36
CA LYS A 57 1.72 -6.38 -2.81
C LYS A 57 0.18 -6.39 -2.65
N HIS A 58 -0.44 -7.52 -2.93
CA HIS A 58 -1.89 -7.71 -2.97
C HIS A 58 -2.28 -8.98 -2.20
N PRO A 59 -2.17 -8.98 -0.86
CA PRO A 59 -2.44 -10.17 -0.04
C PRO A 59 -3.89 -10.65 -0.15
N ASN A 60 -4.82 -9.76 -0.47
CA ASN A 60 -6.23 -10.10 -0.70
C ASN A 60 -6.42 -11.15 -1.81
N LEU A 61 -5.50 -11.26 -2.79
CA LEU A 61 -5.58 -12.28 -3.85
C LEU A 61 -5.57 -13.71 -3.31
N ILE A 62 -4.95 -13.94 -2.15
CA ILE A 62 -4.90 -15.25 -1.50
C ILE A 62 -5.86 -15.33 -0.31
N PHE A 63 -5.83 -14.34 0.58
CA PHE A 63 -6.57 -14.38 1.85
C PHE A 63 -8.09 -14.23 1.68
N GLU A 64 -8.53 -13.44 0.69
CA GLU A 64 -9.96 -13.25 0.40
C GLU A 64 -10.46 -14.23 -0.68
N SER A 65 -9.61 -15.17 -1.11
CA SER A 65 -10.01 -16.19 -2.09
C SER A 65 -10.94 -17.22 -1.47
N LYS A 66 -11.91 -17.70 -2.25
CA LYS A 66 -12.80 -18.80 -1.87
C LYS A 66 -12.04 -20.10 -1.55
N ASP A 67 -10.85 -20.26 -2.13
CA ASP A 67 -10.01 -21.45 -1.93
C ASP A 67 -8.98 -21.28 -0.80
N PHE A 68 -9.00 -20.17 -0.04
CA PHE A 68 -7.99 -19.89 0.99
C PHE A 68 -7.84 -21.04 2.00
N ASN A 69 -8.96 -21.58 2.49
CA ASN A 69 -8.96 -22.67 3.46
C ASN A 69 -8.42 -24.00 2.90
N THR A 70 -8.15 -24.11 1.59
CA THR A 70 -7.53 -25.29 0.95
C THR A 70 -6.01 -25.16 0.82
N LEU A 71 -5.44 -24.04 1.26
CA LEU A 71 -4.02 -23.77 1.16
C LEU A 71 -3.23 -24.73 2.07
N PRO A 72 -2.15 -25.36 1.59
CA PRO A 72 -1.27 -26.15 2.44
C PRO A 72 -0.65 -25.31 3.55
N GLU A 73 -0.46 -25.89 4.74
CA GLU A 73 0.14 -25.19 5.90
C GLU A 73 1.49 -24.53 5.54
N ALA A 74 2.37 -25.26 4.86
CA ALA A 74 3.67 -24.76 4.43
C ALA A 74 3.56 -23.50 3.54
N ALA A 75 2.53 -23.43 2.68
CA ALA A 75 2.28 -22.27 1.84
C ALA A 75 1.76 -21.09 2.68
N LEU A 76 0.85 -21.32 3.64
CA LEU A 76 0.39 -20.28 4.58
C LEU A 76 1.55 -19.72 5.41
N VAL A 77 2.36 -20.60 6.02
CA VAL A 77 3.59 -20.25 6.75
C VAL A 77 4.50 -19.40 5.87
N SER A 78 4.71 -19.81 4.62
CA SER A 78 5.58 -19.09 3.68
C SER A 78 5.13 -17.67 3.36
N ILE A 79 3.82 -17.39 3.47
CA ILE A 79 3.23 -16.05 3.28
C ILE A 79 3.38 -15.23 4.56
N ILE A 80 2.95 -15.77 5.71
CA ILE A 80 2.90 -15.00 6.97
C ILE A 80 4.30 -14.70 7.53
N GLN A 81 5.33 -15.44 7.15
CA GLN A 81 6.71 -15.10 7.53
C GLN A 81 7.26 -13.84 6.84
N LYS A 82 6.73 -13.43 5.68
CA LYS A 82 7.33 -12.37 4.84
C LYS A 82 7.26 -10.97 5.46
N ASP A 83 8.40 -10.35 5.76
CA ASP A 83 8.45 -9.01 6.38
C ASP A 83 7.80 -7.88 5.55
N ASN A 84 7.62 -8.10 4.25
CA ASN A 84 7.08 -7.11 3.32
C ASN A 84 5.61 -7.32 2.94
N LEU A 85 4.92 -8.28 3.58
CA LEU A 85 3.49 -8.53 3.38
C LEU A 85 2.66 -7.29 3.73
N GLN A 86 1.91 -6.75 2.76
CA GLN A 86 1.09 -5.54 2.95
C GLN A 86 -0.27 -5.84 3.64
N LEU A 87 -0.24 -6.53 4.79
CA LEU A 87 -1.42 -6.88 5.58
C LEU A 87 -1.19 -6.56 7.06
N GLU A 88 -2.20 -6.00 7.74
CA GLU A 88 -2.15 -5.70 9.17
C GLU A 88 -2.10 -6.99 10.00
N GLU A 89 -1.33 -6.98 11.09
CA GLU A 89 -1.12 -8.18 11.91
C GLU A 89 -2.39 -8.72 12.56
N SER A 90 -3.34 -7.85 12.92
CA SER A 90 -4.65 -8.29 13.40
C SER A 90 -5.41 -9.08 12.33
N LYS A 91 -5.32 -8.69 11.05
CA LYS A 91 -5.93 -9.43 9.93
C LYS A 91 -5.17 -10.73 9.64
N VAL A 92 -3.83 -10.72 9.74
CA VAL A 92 -3.04 -11.95 9.61
C VAL A 92 -3.50 -12.97 10.64
N TRP A 93 -3.70 -12.54 11.89
CA TRP A 93 -4.26 -13.38 12.95
C TRP A 93 -5.64 -13.94 12.59
N ASP A 94 -6.58 -13.08 12.18
CA ASP A 94 -7.94 -13.50 11.81
C ASP A 94 -7.92 -14.61 10.75
N TYR A 95 -7.10 -14.45 9.71
CA TYR A 95 -6.98 -15.45 8.65
C TYR A 95 -6.30 -16.75 9.11
N VAL A 96 -5.32 -16.67 10.01
CA VAL A 96 -4.66 -17.86 10.56
C VAL A 96 -5.63 -18.66 11.42
N ILE A 97 -6.43 -17.99 12.26
CA ILE A 97 -7.50 -18.64 13.04
C ILE A 97 -8.56 -19.24 12.13
N GLN A 98 -9.04 -18.48 11.14
CA GLN A 98 -10.01 -18.97 10.15
C GLN A 98 -9.49 -20.22 9.43
N TRP A 99 -8.23 -20.21 8.98
CA TRP A 99 -7.63 -21.35 8.30
C TRP A 99 -7.53 -22.56 9.23
N GLY A 100 -7.09 -22.36 10.48
CA GLY A 100 -6.97 -23.41 11.49
C GLY A 100 -8.30 -24.06 11.85
N ILE A 101 -9.36 -23.26 12.04
CA ILE A 101 -10.71 -23.77 12.29
C ILE A 101 -11.22 -24.55 11.08
N ALA A 102 -10.99 -24.05 9.87
CA ALA A 102 -11.43 -24.72 8.65
C ALA A 102 -10.77 -26.10 8.41
N GLN A 103 -9.55 -26.32 8.93
CA GLN A 103 -8.92 -27.65 8.92
C GLN A 103 -9.57 -28.63 9.91
N ASN A 104 -10.32 -28.14 10.89
CA ASN A 104 -10.85 -28.93 12.01
C ASN A 104 -12.38 -28.83 12.07
N LYS A 105 -13.08 -29.51 11.16
CA LYS A 105 -14.55 -29.45 11.01
C LYS A 105 -15.37 -29.88 12.24
N ASN A 106 -14.73 -30.51 13.22
CA ASN A 106 -15.39 -30.97 14.45
C ASN A 106 -15.40 -29.90 15.56
N LEU A 107 -14.71 -28.77 15.37
CA LEU A 107 -14.72 -27.68 16.35
C LEU A 107 -16.10 -27.01 16.40
N PRO A 108 -16.57 -26.60 17.60
CA PRO A 108 -17.79 -25.82 17.72
C PRO A 108 -17.71 -24.50 16.94
N LEU A 109 -18.84 -24.05 16.41
CA LEU A 109 -18.92 -22.79 15.67
C LEU A 109 -18.80 -21.56 16.59
N ASN A 110 -19.37 -21.63 17.79
CA ASN A 110 -19.26 -20.56 18.78
C ASN A 110 -18.09 -20.85 19.72
N LEU A 111 -17.23 -19.85 19.93
CA LEU A 111 -16.06 -19.96 20.80
C LEU A 111 -16.43 -20.22 22.26
N ASP A 112 -17.59 -19.73 22.71
CA ASP A 112 -18.07 -19.95 24.09
C ASP A 112 -18.35 -21.43 24.41
N ASP A 113 -18.59 -22.25 23.37
CA ASP A 113 -18.83 -23.69 23.50
C ASP A 113 -17.53 -24.50 23.55
N TRP A 114 -16.37 -23.86 23.39
CA TRP A 114 -15.09 -24.57 23.30
C TRP A 114 -14.62 -25.08 24.65
N ILE A 115 -14.20 -26.35 24.65
CA ILE A 115 -13.50 -26.96 25.78
C ILE A 115 -11.99 -26.96 25.56
N GLU A 116 -11.22 -27.24 26.60
CA GLU A 116 -9.75 -27.30 26.54
C GLU A 116 -9.23 -28.15 25.36
N LYS A 117 -9.89 -29.30 25.08
CA LYS A 117 -9.53 -30.18 23.96
C LYS A 117 -9.63 -29.48 22.61
N ASP A 118 -10.60 -28.60 22.42
CA ASP A 118 -10.81 -27.86 21.17
C ASP A 118 -9.67 -26.87 20.93
N PHE A 119 -9.25 -26.16 21.99
CA PHE A 119 -8.07 -25.31 21.95
C PHE A 119 -6.79 -26.10 21.65
N GLN A 120 -6.62 -27.29 22.23
CA GLN A 120 -5.46 -28.14 21.93
C GLN A 120 -5.45 -28.62 20.47
N ILE A 121 -6.62 -28.96 19.88
CA ILE A 121 -6.73 -29.31 18.46
C ILE A 121 -6.26 -28.13 17.60
N LEU A 122 -6.81 -26.93 17.83
CA LEU A 122 -6.44 -25.74 17.08
C LEU A 122 -4.94 -25.41 17.24
N LYS A 123 -4.42 -25.52 18.46
CA LYS A 123 -3.00 -25.30 18.77
C LYS A 123 -2.08 -26.23 17.97
N CYS A 124 -2.39 -27.53 17.93
CA CYS A 124 -1.64 -28.51 17.15
C CYS A 124 -1.67 -28.18 15.65
N THR A 125 -2.83 -27.78 15.12
CA THR A 125 -2.96 -27.37 13.71
C THR A 125 -2.18 -26.11 13.36
N LEU A 126 -2.10 -25.15 14.28
CA LEU A 126 -1.47 -23.86 14.05
C LEU A 126 -0.02 -23.78 14.52
N GLN A 127 0.57 -24.88 15.01
CA GLN A 127 1.87 -24.88 15.67
C GLN A 127 2.99 -24.25 14.84
N ASN A 128 2.99 -24.42 13.50
CA ASN A 128 4.00 -23.81 12.64
C ASN A 128 3.62 -22.40 12.20
N CYS A 129 2.35 -22.00 12.33
CA CYS A 129 1.89 -20.65 11.98
C CYS A 129 2.12 -19.66 13.14
N LEU A 130 1.82 -20.06 14.37
CA LEU A 130 1.86 -19.20 15.56
C LEU A 130 3.22 -18.48 15.79
N PRO A 131 4.39 -19.11 15.54
CA PRO A 131 5.69 -18.45 15.70
C PRO A 131 5.95 -17.30 14.71
N HIS A 132 5.15 -17.15 13.65
CA HIS A 132 5.32 -16.13 12.62
C HIS A 132 4.37 -14.93 12.75
N ILE A 133 3.50 -14.94 13.78
CA ILE A 133 2.62 -13.81 14.11
C ILE A 133 3.40 -12.74 14.87
N ARG A 134 3.29 -11.47 14.47
CA ARG A 134 3.98 -10.36 15.14
C ARG A 134 3.08 -9.77 16.24
N TYR A 135 2.85 -10.53 17.30
CA TYR A 135 1.89 -10.18 18.37
C TYR A 135 2.07 -8.76 18.92
N PHE A 136 3.31 -8.34 19.14
CA PHE A 136 3.65 -7.01 19.67
C PHE A 136 3.40 -5.84 18.71
N GLN A 137 2.99 -6.14 17.47
CA GLN A 137 2.62 -5.16 16.44
C GLN A 137 1.09 -5.05 16.27
N ILE A 138 0.33 -5.80 17.08
CA ILE A 138 -1.13 -5.73 17.14
C ILE A 138 -1.51 -4.67 18.17
N SER A 139 -2.47 -3.81 17.83
CA SER A 139 -2.96 -2.77 18.74
C SER A 139 -3.66 -3.38 19.96
N ASN A 140 -3.58 -2.69 21.10
CA ASN A 140 -4.19 -3.12 22.37
C ASN A 140 -5.67 -3.51 22.27
N GLU A 141 -6.47 -2.75 21.52
CA GLU A 141 -7.88 -3.04 21.25
C GLU A 141 -8.04 -4.44 20.64
N HIS A 142 -7.39 -4.67 19.49
CA HIS A 142 -7.38 -5.96 18.82
C HIS A 142 -6.74 -7.10 19.64
N ILE A 143 -5.79 -6.83 20.54
CA ILE A 143 -5.26 -7.86 21.43
C ILE A 143 -6.38 -8.42 22.32
N MET A 144 -7.16 -7.53 22.94
CA MET A 144 -8.25 -7.92 23.84
C MET A 144 -9.41 -8.57 23.08
N GLU A 145 -9.75 -8.04 21.91
CA GLU A 145 -10.87 -8.53 21.11
C GLU A 145 -10.55 -9.86 20.42
N LYS A 146 -9.34 -10.03 19.88
CA LYS A 146 -9.02 -11.10 18.91
C LYS A 146 -8.02 -12.12 19.42
N ILE A 147 -7.02 -11.72 20.19
CA ILE A 147 -5.98 -12.63 20.67
C ILE A 147 -6.40 -13.29 21.98
N TYR A 148 -6.88 -12.48 22.93
CA TYR A 148 -7.24 -12.94 24.27
C TYR A 148 -8.25 -14.09 24.30
N PRO A 149 -9.30 -14.14 23.45
CA PRO A 149 -10.24 -15.26 23.45
C PRO A 149 -9.59 -16.61 23.11
N TYR A 150 -8.48 -16.60 22.38
CA TYR A 150 -7.73 -17.78 21.98
C TYR A 150 -6.43 -17.99 22.80
N GLN A 151 -6.25 -17.30 23.92
CA GLN A 151 -5.00 -17.35 24.70
C GLN A 151 -4.52 -18.76 25.06
N GLN A 152 -5.42 -19.75 25.16
CA GLN A 152 -5.09 -21.15 25.47
C GLN A 152 -4.24 -21.84 24.38
N ILE A 153 -4.29 -21.35 23.13
CA ILE A 153 -3.45 -21.90 22.05
C ILE A 153 -2.00 -21.40 22.12
N LEU A 154 -1.75 -20.34 22.89
CA LEU A 154 -0.44 -19.71 23.04
C LEU A 154 0.31 -20.25 24.26
N GLU A 155 1.62 -20.03 24.29
CA GLU A 155 2.42 -20.33 25.49
C GLU A 155 2.10 -19.33 26.61
N LYS A 156 2.02 -19.80 27.86
CA LYS A 156 1.67 -18.96 29.03
C LYS A 156 2.60 -17.74 29.17
N GLN A 157 3.89 -17.92 28.90
CA GLN A 157 4.86 -16.81 28.94
C GLN A 157 4.58 -15.77 27.85
N LEU A 158 4.27 -16.23 26.63
CA LEU A 158 3.94 -15.34 25.52
C LEU A 158 2.68 -14.53 25.81
N VAL A 159 1.61 -15.16 26.33
CA VAL A 159 0.39 -14.44 26.74
C VAL A 159 0.70 -13.39 27.79
N THR A 160 1.51 -13.75 28.79
CA THR A 160 1.92 -12.83 29.86
C THR A 160 2.70 -11.63 29.30
N ASP A 161 3.64 -11.87 28.37
CA ASP A 161 4.43 -10.81 27.76
C ASP A 161 3.59 -9.91 26.84
N ILE A 162 2.63 -10.47 26.09
CA ILE A 162 1.68 -9.71 25.27
C ILE A 162 0.85 -8.75 26.15
N LEU A 163 0.30 -9.25 27.25
CA LEU A 163 -0.51 -8.45 28.17
C LEU A 163 0.33 -7.40 28.92
N LYS A 164 1.57 -7.71 29.28
CA LYS A 164 2.49 -6.73 29.88
C LYS A 164 2.80 -5.60 28.90
N TYR A 165 3.12 -5.96 27.66
CA TYR A 165 3.47 -5.00 26.61
C TYR A 165 2.29 -4.08 26.27
N SER A 166 1.06 -4.62 26.24
CA SER A 166 -0.13 -3.82 25.97
C SER A 166 -0.43 -2.81 27.08
N LEU A 167 -0.15 -3.15 28.35
CA LEU A 167 -0.33 -2.24 29.49
C LEU A 167 0.79 -1.20 29.62
N SER A 168 2.03 -1.57 29.31
CA SER A 168 3.20 -0.69 29.42
C SER A 168 4.34 -1.20 28.52
N PRO A 169 4.58 -0.55 27.36
CA PRO A 169 5.59 -0.98 26.39
C PRO A 169 7.03 -0.95 26.91
N ASP A 170 7.31 -0.19 27.97
CA ASP A 170 8.65 -0.02 28.57
C ASP A 170 9.06 -1.17 29.49
N ARG A 171 8.18 -2.15 29.72
CA ARG A 171 8.47 -3.31 30.58
C ARG A 171 9.31 -4.35 29.83
N SER A 172 10.27 -4.93 30.54
CA SER A 172 11.09 -6.03 30.01
C SER A 172 10.20 -7.24 29.66
N ILE A 173 10.27 -7.68 28.40
CA ILE A 173 9.67 -8.93 27.92
C ILE A 173 10.75 -9.92 27.53
N THR A 174 10.44 -11.21 27.67
CA THR A 174 11.37 -12.32 27.37
C THR A 174 11.11 -12.95 26.01
N SER A 175 9.89 -12.80 25.52
CA SER A 175 9.45 -13.31 24.23
C SER A 175 10.18 -12.63 23.07
N LYS A 176 10.48 -13.39 22.01
CA LYS A 176 11.08 -12.87 20.78
C LYS A 176 10.11 -11.87 20.13
N ILE A 177 10.55 -10.64 19.96
CA ILE A 177 9.82 -9.62 19.22
C ILE A 177 10.20 -9.76 17.74
N LEU A 178 9.22 -10.07 16.90
CA LEU A 178 9.40 -9.99 15.46
C LEU A 178 9.31 -8.52 14.99
N PRO A 179 10.17 -8.10 14.05
CA PRO A 179 10.14 -6.73 13.54
C PRO A 179 8.81 -6.43 12.84
N SER A 180 8.36 -5.19 12.96
CA SER A 180 7.14 -4.72 12.28
C SER A 180 7.25 -4.93 10.76
N ARG A 181 6.15 -5.31 10.11
CA ARG A 181 6.13 -5.38 8.65
C ARG A 181 6.27 -3.99 8.06
N ASN A 182 7.04 -3.87 6.98
CA ASN A 182 7.19 -2.61 6.27
C ASN A 182 5.92 -2.31 5.44
N ILE A 183 4.84 -1.92 6.11
CA ILE A 183 3.57 -1.59 5.47
C ILE A 183 3.65 -0.14 4.99
N PHE A 184 3.68 0.05 3.67
CA PHE A 184 3.51 1.37 3.09
C PHE A 184 2.03 1.76 3.21
N ARG A 185 1.73 2.66 4.14
CA ARG A 185 0.37 3.13 4.41
C ARG A 185 0.14 4.45 3.70
N ILE A 186 -0.92 4.50 2.91
CA ILE A 186 -1.47 5.73 2.34
C ILE A 186 -2.98 5.68 2.49
N THR A 187 -3.55 6.71 3.11
CA THR A 187 -5.00 6.88 3.24
C THR A 187 -5.48 7.83 2.16
N SER A 188 -5.58 7.31 0.94
CA SER A 188 -5.93 8.07 -0.26
C SER A 188 -7.19 7.48 -0.90
N SER A 189 -8.13 8.34 -1.29
CA SER A 189 -9.28 7.94 -2.11
C SER A 189 -9.01 8.12 -3.61
N ILE A 190 -7.96 8.87 -3.99
CA ILE A 190 -7.67 9.24 -5.38
C ILE A 190 -6.56 8.37 -5.98
N ILE A 191 -5.40 8.27 -5.33
CA ILE A 191 -4.23 7.52 -5.81
C ILE A 191 -4.06 6.16 -5.12
N THR A 192 -3.51 5.21 -5.86
CA THR A 192 -3.11 3.89 -5.33
C THR A 192 -1.71 3.92 -4.72
N LYS A 193 -1.34 2.86 -3.97
CA LYS A 193 0.03 2.69 -3.44
C LYS A 193 1.09 2.65 -4.54
N GLU A 194 0.75 2.07 -5.69
CA GLU A 194 1.63 2.05 -6.85
C GLU A 194 1.87 3.46 -7.36
N GLN A 195 0.82 4.25 -7.53
CA GLN A 195 0.93 5.64 -8.02
C GLN A 195 1.71 6.51 -7.02
N ALA A 196 1.41 6.38 -5.72
CA ALA A 196 2.18 7.05 -4.66
C ALA A 196 3.67 6.67 -4.70
N SER A 197 3.99 5.39 -4.94
CA SER A 197 5.38 4.94 -5.10
C SER A 197 6.06 5.55 -6.32
N GLU A 198 5.32 5.78 -7.40
CA GLU A 198 5.83 6.46 -8.60
C GLU A 198 6.21 7.90 -8.30
N ILE A 199 5.32 8.63 -7.62
CA ILE A 199 5.54 10.02 -7.20
C ILE A 199 6.79 10.12 -6.32
N THR A 200 6.94 9.25 -5.33
CA THR A 200 8.13 9.25 -4.45
C THR A 200 9.42 8.90 -5.17
N SER A 201 9.37 8.04 -6.20
CA SER A 201 10.54 7.77 -7.03
C SER A 201 10.93 9.01 -7.85
N TRP A 202 9.96 9.80 -8.30
CA TRP A 202 10.25 11.08 -8.94
C TRP A 202 10.84 12.10 -7.96
N ILE A 203 10.44 12.10 -6.70
CA ILE A 203 11.05 13.00 -5.69
C ILE A 203 12.55 12.70 -5.54
N ASP A 204 12.93 11.43 -5.38
CA ASP A 204 14.34 11.03 -5.28
C ASP A 204 15.04 10.89 -6.65
N ARG A 205 14.40 11.33 -7.76
CA ARG A 205 14.92 11.25 -9.15
C ARG A 205 15.41 9.85 -9.56
N LYS A 206 14.76 8.79 -9.08
CA LYS A 206 15.14 7.41 -9.40
C LYS A 206 14.72 7.02 -10.83
N GLU A 207 15.61 6.36 -11.54
CA GLU A 207 15.31 5.70 -12.82
C GLU A 207 14.38 4.50 -12.61
N VAL A 208 14.67 3.69 -11.58
CA VAL A 208 13.87 2.52 -11.21
C VAL A 208 12.92 2.90 -10.07
N LYS A 209 11.63 2.71 -10.33
CA LYS A 209 10.55 2.94 -9.38
C LYS A 209 10.73 2.12 -8.10
N TYR A 210 10.37 2.69 -6.96
CA TYR A 210 10.29 1.99 -5.69
C TYR A 210 9.28 0.84 -5.77
N GLU A 211 9.70 -0.33 -5.31
CA GLU A 211 8.74 -1.34 -4.89
C GLU A 211 7.89 -0.75 -3.75
N ILE A 212 6.58 -1.06 -3.73
CA ILE A 212 5.61 -0.49 -2.77
C ILE A 212 6.09 -0.60 -1.33
N ASN A 213 6.60 -1.78 -0.98
CA ASN A 213 7.12 -2.16 0.34
C ASN A 213 8.48 -1.54 0.68
N LYS A 214 9.21 -0.98 -0.29
CA LYS A 214 10.52 -0.34 -0.11
C LYS A 214 10.47 1.17 -0.27
N ASN A 215 9.26 1.74 -0.40
CA ASN A 215 9.08 3.18 -0.50
C ASN A 215 9.53 3.85 0.81
N PRO A 216 10.51 4.78 0.82
CA PRO A 216 11.00 5.34 2.06
C PRO A 216 10.12 6.48 2.61
N TYR A 217 8.97 6.79 2.00
CA TYR A 217 8.13 7.90 2.42
C TYR A 217 6.86 7.45 3.12
N ASP A 218 6.34 8.33 3.98
CA ASP A 218 4.98 8.32 4.50
C ASP A 218 4.17 9.47 3.87
N PHE A 219 2.89 9.21 3.60
CA PHE A 219 1.94 10.18 3.07
C PHE A 219 0.96 10.58 4.18
N ASN A 220 1.12 11.78 4.73
CA ASN A 220 0.19 12.33 5.70
C ASN A 220 -0.86 13.20 4.98
N LEU A 221 -2.11 12.75 4.94
CA LEU A 221 -3.21 13.51 4.33
C LEU A 221 -3.50 14.77 5.17
N ILE A 222 -3.34 15.94 4.57
CA ILE A 222 -3.60 17.23 5.24
C ILE A 222 -4.88 17.92 4.77
N LEU A 223 -5.38 17.58 3.58
CA LEU A 223 -6.62 18.12 3.02
C LEU A 223 -7.22 17.11 2.06
N ARG A 224 -8.54 16.87 2.17
CA ARG A 224 -9.36 16.22 1.13
C ARG A 224 -10.56 17.09 0.79
N GLY A 225 -10.73 17.45 -0.49
CA GLY A 225 -11.80 18.36 -0.93
C GLY A 225 -13.20 17.92 -0.50
N SER A 226 -13.52 16.63 -0.65
CA SER A 226 -14.81 16.05 -0.22
C SER A 226 -15.07 16.08 1.29
N LYS A 227 -14.03 16.22 2.12
CA LYS A 227 -14.14 16.27 3.58
C LYS A 227 -14.04 17.69 4.12
N ASP A 228 -13.06 18.45 3.64
CA ASP A 228 -12.64 19.72 4.23
C ASP A 228 -13.15 20.93 3.42
N GLY A 229 -13.59 20.70 2.18
CA GLY A 229 -14.07 21.73 1.26
C GLY A 229 -13.10 22.02 0.12
N PHE A 230 -13.61 22.62 -0.95
CA PHE A 230 -12.87 22.87 -2.19
C PHE A 230 -12.31 24.29 -2.29
N GLU A 231 -12.74 25.20 -1.43
CA GLU A 231 -12.41 26.61 -1.56
C GLU A 231 -10.94 26.91 -1.29
N LYS A 232 -10.42 27.95 -1.96
CA LYS A 232 -9.02 28.40 -1.79
C LYS A 232 -8.67 28.69 -0.32
N ASP A 233 -9.63 29.18 0.47
CA ASP A 233 -9.40 29.57 1.86
C ASP A 233 -9.17 28.31 2.73
N VAL A 234 -9.82 27.19 2.41
CA VAL A 234 -9.55 25.90 3.04
C VAL A 234 -8.11 25.47 2.75
N PHE A 235 -7.69 25.56 1.49
CA PHE A 235 -6.31 25.25 1.11
C PHE A 235 -5.30 26.10 1.87
N TRP A 236 -5.47 27.43 1.90
CA TRP A 236 -4.54 28.30 2.61
C TRP A 236 -4.53 28.07 4.12
N ASN A 237 -5.66 27.75 4.74
CA ASN A 237 -5.72 27.47 6.17
C ASN A 237 -4.97 26.18 6.55
N LEU A 238 -5.01 25.15 5.71
CA LEU A 238 -4.43 23.83 6.00
C LEU A 238 -3.00 23.66 5.46
N CYS A 239 -2.68 24.29 4.32
CA CYS A 239 -1.46 24.05 3.56
C CYS A 239 -0.42 25.18 3.63
N ASN A 240 -0.75 26.35 4.19
CA ASN A 240 0.20 27.46 4.29
C ASN A 240 1.48 27.05 5.04
N GLN A 241 2.63 27.37 4.43
CA GLN A 241 3.98 27.08 4.90
C GLN A 241 4.30 25.58 5.08
N LYS A 242 3.43 24.67 4.63
CA LYS A 242 3.74 23.24 4.62
C LYS A 242 4.71 22.94 3.49
N THR A 243 5.86 22.39 3.84
CA THR A 243 6.90 21.92 2.90
C THR A 243 6.69 20.45 2.56
N ASN A 244 7.33 19.98 1.48
CA ASN A 244 7.22 18.62 0.97
C ASN A 244 5.75 18.20 0.79
N VAL A 245 5.04 18.93 -0.07
CA VAL A 245 3.61 18.73 -0.30
C VAL A 245 3.37 18.13 -1.68
N VAL A 246 2.57 17.07 -1.75
CA VAL A 246 2.05 16.49 -2.99
C VAL A 246 0.57 16.83 -3.10
N VAL A 247 0.17 17.41 -4.22
CA VAL A 247 -1.24 17.63 -4.58
C VAL A 247 -1.62 16.61 -5.64
N VAL A 248 -2.76 15.94 -5.47
CA VAL A 248 -3.37 15.06 -6.48
C VAL A 248 -4.83 15.43 -6.66
N ALA A 249 -5.30 15.47 -7.89
CA ALA A 249 -6.69 15.77 -8.22
C ALA A 249 -7.23 14.77 -9.24
N LYS A 250 -8.42 14.23 -8.95
CA LYS A 250 -9.12 13.30 -9.84
C LYS A 250 -10.01 14.11 -10.77
N VAL A 251 -9.73 14.05 -12.07
CA VAL A 251 -10.49 14.78 -13.08
C VAL A 251 -11.88 14.16 -13.24
N LYS A 252 -12.91 14.99 -13.32
CA LYS A 252 -14.30 14.54 -13.45
C LYS A 252 -14.56 13.90 -14.81
N ASP A 253 -15.35 12.83 -14.80
CA ASP A 253 -15.76 12.04 -15.98
C ASP A 253 -14.57 11.48 -16.78
N LYS A 254 -13.38 11.49 -16.18
CA LYS A 254 -12.16 10.91 -16.70
C LYS A 254 -11.53 10.08 -15.60
N ASN A 255 -11.00 8.91 -15.94
CA ASN A 255 -10.20 8.15 -14.98
C ASN A 255 -8.78 8.76 -14.77
N GLU A 256 -8.62 10.06 -15.02
CA GLU A 256 -7.36 10.80 -15.08
C GLU A 256 -7.04 11.45 -13.72
N ILE A 257 -5.77 11.40 -13.33
CA ILE A 257 -5.28 12.00 -12.09
C ILE A 257 -4.11 12.90 -12.45
N ILE A 258 -4.22 14.18 -12.08
CA ILE A 258 -3.18 15.20 -12.27
C ILE A 258 -2.69 15.70 -10.92
N GLY A 259 -1.54 16.35 -10.89
CA GLY A 259 -1.00 16.85 -9.64
C GLY A 259 0.36 17.50 -9.76
N GLY A 260 0.94 17.82 -8.61
CA GLY A 260 2.28 18.37 -8.51
C GLY A 260 2.89 18.21 -7.12
N TYR A 261 4.21 18.26 -7.08
CA TYR A 261 5.01 18.23 -5.87
C TYR A 261 5.66 19.59 -5.63
N ASN A 262 5.48 20.12 -4.43
CA ASN A 262 6.11 21.35 -3.97
C ASN A 262 7.00 21.06 -2.74
N PRO A 263 8.33 21.08 -2.88
CA PRO A 263 9.24 20.83 -1.76
C PRO A 263 9.30 21.99 -0.77
N ILE A 264 9.10 23.24 -1.22
CA ILE A 264 9.33 24.46 -0.44
C ILE A 264 8.07 25.04 0.20
N GLY A 265 6.89 24.54 -0.17
CA GLY A 265 5.60 25.01 0.32
C GLY A 265 5.11 26.30 -0.34
N TRP A 266 3.91 26.72 0.05
CA TRP A 266 3.34 28.02 -0.35
C TRP A 266 3.33 28.95 0.85
N ALA A 267 3.68 30.21 0.64
CA ALA A 267 3.73 31.21 1.71
C ALA A 267 2.73 32.32 1.43
N LYS A 268 1.69 32.40 2.26
CA LYS A 268 0.69 33.46 2.22
C LYS A 268 1.30 34.85 2.41
N ASN A 269 2.47 34.96 3.06
CA ASN A 269 3.14 36.25 3.28
C ASN A 269 3.96 36.73 2.06
N SER A 270 4.18 35.86 1.06
CA SER A 270 4.90 36.17 -0.18
C SER A 270 3.94 36.31 -1.35
N MET A 271 2.78 36.96 -1.12
CA MET A 271 1.69 37.04 -2.10
C MET A 271 2.16 37.64 -3.42
N GLU A 272 1.63 37.09 -4.51
CA GLU A 272 1.89 37.51 -5.89
C GLU A 272 3.36 37.37 -6.32
N GLN A 273 4.16 36.63 -5.55
CA GLN A 273 5.55 36.35 -5.87
C GLN A 273 5.76 34.89 -6.23
N TYR A 274 6.71 34.69 -7.14
CA TYR A 274 7.23 33.37 -7.43
C TYR A 274 8.26 32.94 -6.38
N SER A 275 8.32 31.64 -6.11
CA SER A 275 9.33 31.03 -5.27
C SER A 275 10.20 30.07 -6.07
N ASN A 276 11.50 30.13 -5.79
CA ASN A 276 12.52 29.42 -6.55
C ASN A 276 12.71 27.97 -6.07
N THR A 277 12.61 27.00 -6.98
CA THR A 277 13.05 25.62 -6.70
C THR A 277 13.32 24.83 -7.99
N ASN A 278 14.28 23.91 -7.95
CA ASN A 278 14.57 22.95 -9.03
C ASN A 278 13.88 21.58 -8.83
N ASP A 279 13.33 21.34 -7.64
CA ASP A 279 12.89 20.01 -7.21
C ASP A 279 11.38 19.81 -7.29
N SER A 280 10.63 20.86 -7.61
CA SER A 280 9.22 20.74 -7.95
C SER A 280 9.03 20.00 -9.27
N PHE A 281 7.85 19.40 -9.44
CA PHE A 281 7.40 18.82 -10.69
C PHE A 281 5.87 18.77 -10.72
N ILE A 282 5.31 18.78 -11.92
CA ILE A 282 3.88 18.50 -12.17
C ILE A 282 3.75 17.21 -12.96
N PHE A 283 2.58 16.56 -12.87
CA PHE A 283 2.39 15.26 -13.49
C PHE A 283 0.94 14.96 -13.88
N SER A 284 0.79 14.00 -14.78
CA SER A 284 -0.44 13.24 -15.02
C SER A 284 -0.11 11.75 -14.86
N LEU A 285 -0.90 11.02 -14.06
CA LEU A 285 -0.64 9.62 -13.74
C LEU A 285 -1.30 8.67 -14.76
N LYS A 286 -0.59 7.59 -15.07
CA LYS A 286 -1.16 6.48 -15.84
C LYS A 286 -2.37 5.87 -15.15
N ASN A 287 -3.31 5.40 -15.96
CA ASN A 287 -4.53 4.68 -15.57
C ASN A 287 -4.90 3.66 -16.67
N ARG A 288 -6.10 3.08 -16.64
CA ARG A 288 -6.54 2.12 -17.68
C ARG A 288 -6.59 2.70 -19.11
N ILE A 289 -6.73 4.02 -19.23
CA ILE A 289 -6.85 4.79 -20.47
C ILE A 289 -5.49 5.41 -20.85
N ILE A 290 -4.80 6.04 -19.89
CA ILE A 290 -3.48 6.65 -20.07
C ILE A 290 -2.42 5.58 -19.89
N LYS A 291 -1.77 5.18 -20.99
CA LYS A 291 -0.78 4.09 -20.98
C LYS A 291 0.48 4.41 -20.17
N ASN A 292 0.93 5.66 -20.16
CA ASN A 292 2.16 6.11 -19.50
C ASN A 292 1.93 7.39 -18.72
N SER A 293 2.51 7.49 -17.52
CA SER A 293 2.50 8.71 -16.73
C SER A 293 3.35 9.77 -17.39
N ILE A 294 2.96 11.04 -17.26
CA ILE A 294 3.73 12.20 -17.71
C ILE A 294 4.33 12.85 -16.48
N LEU A 295 5.66 12.93 -16.43
CA LEU A 295 6.41 13.74 -15.47
C LEU A 295 6.98 14.97 -16.17
N SER A 296 6.71 16.14 -15.60
CA SER A 296 7.19 17.43 -16.08
C SER A 296 7.98 18.13 -14.97
N ARG A 297 9.30 18.24 -15.14
CA ARG A 297 10.18 18.92 -14.18
C ARG A 297 10.14 20.42 -14.39
N VAL A 298 10.61 21.17 -13.40
CA VAL A 298 10.81 22.60 -13.54
C VAL A 298 11.84 22.89 -14.63
N LYS A 299 11.45 23.80 -15.54
CA LYS A 299 12.30 24.39 -16.58
C LYS A 299 12.83 25.76 -16.16
N ILE A 300 12.01 26.55 -15.46
CA ILE A 300 12.36 27.91 -14.99
C ILE A 300 12.26 27.95 -13.46
N PRO A 301 13.38 27.74 -12.74
CA PRO A 301 13.39 27.58 -11.28
C PRO A 301 12.76 28.74 -10.52
N ARG A 302 13.09 29.97 -10.93
CA ARG A 302 12.57 31.21 -10.31
C ARG A 302 11.06 31.41 -10.47
N GLU A 303 10.39 30.62 -11.31
CA GLU A 303 8.95 30.68 -11.59
C GLU A 303 8.22 29.38 -11.19
N ALA A 304 8.88 28.47 -10.46
CA ALA A 304 8.36 27.13 -10.19
C ALA A 304 7.06 27.13 -9.37
N ILE A 305 7.01 27.92 -8.30
CA ILE A 305 5.86 28.01 -7.40
C ILE A 305 5.33 29.43 -7.41
N PHE A 306 4.02 29.62 -7.55
CA PHE A 306 3.42 30.96 -7.54
C PHE A 306 2.46 31.11 -6.36
N ASN A 307 2.72 32.08 -5.48
CA ASN A 307 1.94 32.28 -4.26
C ASN A 307 0.80 33.28 -4.49
N HIS A 308 -0.29 32.85 -5.14
CA HIS A 308 -1.39 33.76 -5.45
C HIS A 308 -2.58 33.58 -4.49
N PRO A 309 -3.05 34.63 -3.78
CA PRO A 309 -4.06 34.50 -2.72
C PRO A 309 -5.46 34.15 -3.23
N TYR A 310 -5.73 34.36 -4.52
CA TYR A 310 -7.02 34.00 -5.14
C TYR A 310 -7.04 32.58 -5.73
N PHE A 311 -5.91 31.87 -5.69
CA PHE A 311 -5.81 30.48 -6.16
C PHE A 311 -5.53 29.54 -4.99
N GLY A 312 -5.81 28.25 -5.20
CA GLY A 312 -5.34 27.20 -4.29
C GLY A 312 -3.89 26.82 -4.60
N PRO A 313 -3.56 25.53 -4.75
CA PRO A 313 -2.22 25.14 -5.18
C PRO A 313 -1.92 25.70 -6.58
N ASN A 314 -0.74 26.28 -6.76
CA ASN A 314 -0.29 26.84 -8.03
C ASN A 314 1.20 26.52 -8.28
N PHE A 315 1.44 25.83 -9.38
CA PHE A 315 2.72 25.39 -9.90
C PHE A 315 3.08 26.25 -11.11
N GLY A 316 3.65 27.43 -10.83
CA GLY A 316 4.24 28.31 -11.83
C GLY A 316 3.29 28.81 -12.93
N ASN A 317 1.99 28.85 -12.65
CA ASN A 317 0.88 29.06 -13.59
C ASN A 317 0.75 28.02 -14.71
N ASP A 318 1.53 26.93 -14.69
CA ASP A 318 1.39 25.82 -15.63
C ASP A 318 0.32 24.83 -15.17
N LEU A 319 0.14 24.68 -13.85
CA LEU A 319 -0.95 23.93 -13.22
C LEU A 319 -1.41 24.66 -11.97
N TYR A 320 -2.69 25.02 -11.88
CA TYR A 320 -3.22 25.71 -10.70
C TYR A 320 -4.71 25.48 -10.47
N MET A 321 -5.14 25.62 -9.22
CA MET A 321 -6.55 25.51 -8.82
C MET A 321 -7.21 26.89 -8.76
N LYS A 322 -8.34 27.03 -9.44
CA LYS A 322 -9.19 28.22 -9.52
C LYS A 322 -10.62 27.84 -9.12
N GLU A 323 -11.37 28.74 -8.47
CA GLU A 323 -12.83 28.59 -8.28
C GLU A 323 -13.28 27.23 -7.68
N GLY A 324 -12.56 26.75 -6.66
CA GLY A 324 -12.93 25.56 -5.91
C GLY A 324 -12.58 24.24 -6.61
N ARG A 325 -13.29 23.89 -7.69
CA ARG A 325 -13.19 22.58 -8.38
C ARG A 325 -12.58 22.64 -9.77
N LEU A 326 -12.00 23.78 -10.15
CA LEU A 326 -11.42 23.94 -11.48
C LEU A 326 -9.90 23.93 -11.39
N PHE A 327 -9.27 22.96 -12.04
CA PHE A 327 -7.84 23.01 -12.33
C PHE A 327 -7.60 23.55 -13.74
N CYS A 328 -6.69 24.51 -13.84
CA CYS A 328 -6.29 25.13 -15.08
C CYS A 328 -4.89 24.66 -15.47
N ILE A 329 -4.69 24.40 -16.75
CA ILE A 329 -3.42 23.96 -17.35
C ILE A 329 -3.07 24.88 -18.52
N ASN A 330 -1.91 25.51 -18.44
CA ASN A 330 -1.41 26.39 -19.50
C ASN A 330 -0.42 25.67 -20.43
N GLU A 331 -0.04 26.33 -21.53
CA GLU A 331 0.65 25.69 -22.66
C GLU A 331 2.09 25.23 -22.41
N VAL A 332 2.67 25.52 -21.23
CA VAL A 332 4.04 25.24 -20.75
C VAL A 332 4.93 26.49 -20.74
N LYS A 333 5.18 27.02 -19.54
CA LYS A 333 6.09 28.13 -19.30
C LYS A 333 7.20 27.72 -18.32
N SER A 334 6.79 27.33 -17.11
CA SER A 334 7.66 27.11 -15.96
C SER A 334 8.16 25.67 -15.84
N TYR A 335 7.47 24.71 -16.47
CA TYR A 335 7.82 23.30 -16.49
C TYR A 335 8.23 22.82 -17.90
N GLU A 336 8.71 21.60 -18.04
CA GLU A 336 9.27 21.08 -19.31
C GLU A 336 8.21 20.60 -20.31
N LYS A 337 7.12 20.03 -19.80
CA LYS A 337 6.11 19.28 -20.58
C LYS A 337 4.70 19.66 -20.15
N ARG A 338 3.80 19.65 -21.13
CA ARG A 338 2.36 19.78 -20.90
C ARG A 338 1.81 18.45 -20.39
N ILE A 339 1.08 18.47 -19.29
CA ILE A 339 0.58 17.25 -18.65
C ILE A 339 -0.82 16.83 -19.11
N GLU A 340 -1.60 17.73 -19.71
CA GLU A 340 -2.91 17.43 -20.29
C GLU A 340 -3.26 18.43 -21.40
N LYS A 341 -4.04 17.97 -22.40
CA LYS A 341 -4.39 18.77 -23.59
C LYS A 341 -5.46 19.82 -23.29
N LYS A 342 -6.42 19.55 -22.41
CA LYS A 342 -7.46 20.52 -22.04
C LYS A 342 -6.90 21.58 -21.10
N CYS A 343 -7.30 22.84 -21.31
CA CYS A 343 -6.84 23.96 -20.47
C CYS A 343 -7.61 24.10 -19.15
N HIS A 344 -8.82 23.53 -19.08
CA HIS A 344 -9.72 23.64 -17.94
C HIS A 344 -10.26 22.25 -17.60
N LEU A 345 -10.11 21.85 -16.35
CA LEU A 345 -10.45 20.52 -15.85
C LEU A 345 -11.27 20.66 -14.58
N GLU A 346 -12.55 20.29 -14.64
CA GLU A 346 -13.34 20.10 -13.44
C GLU A 346 -12.89 18.81 -12.74
N ILE A 347 -12.81 18.83 -11.41
CA ILE A 347 -12.38 17.69 -10.61
C ILE A 347 -13.54 17.08 -9.81
N GLU A 348 -13.50 15.76 -9.61
CA GLU A 348 -14.37 15.05 -8.66
C GLU A 348 -13.93 15.32 -7.22
N ASP A 349 -12.63 15.18 -6.96
CA ASP A 349 -12.02 15.41 -5.66
C ASP A 349 -10.54 15.76 -5.82
N TYR A 350 -9.93 16.31 -4.76
CA TYR A 350 -8.48 16.48 -4.65
C TYR A 350 -8.00 16.18 -3.23
N GLU A 351 -6.77 15.71 -3.14
CA GLU A 351 -6.09 15.43 -1.89
C GLU A 351 -4.73 16.13 -1.86
N VAL A 352 -4.36 16.61 -0.69
CA VAL A 352 -3.06 17.20 -0.42
C VAL A 352 -2.39 16.39 0.67
N PHE A 353 -1.17 15.93 0.40
CA PHE A 353 -0.37 15.14 1.32
C PHE A 353 0.89 15.90 1.69
N GLN A 354 1.20 15.97 2.98
CA GLN A 354 2.55 16.26 3.42
C GLN A 354 3.34 14.95 3.48
N ILE A 355 4.48 14.90 2.81
CA ILE A 355 5.31 13.70 2.76
C ILE A 355 6.55 13.85 3.65
N SER A 356 6.98 12.73 4.23
CA SER A 356 8.19 12.68 5.05
C SER A 356 8.92 11.36 4.84
N LYS A 357 10.26 11.36 4.92
CA LYS A 357 11.04 10.11 4.89
C LYS A 357 10.85 9.38 6.22
N ARG A 358 10.53 8.09 6.13
CA ARG A 358 10.49 7.18 7.27
C ARG A 358 11.88 7.14 7.91
N LYS A 359 11.95 7.42 9.20
CA LYS A 359 13.14 7.15 9.98
C LYS A 359 13.27 5.62 10.05
N ASN A 360 14.36 5.06 9.52
CA ASN A 360 14.69 3.67 9.78
C ASN A 360 14.87 3.56 11.30
N ILE A 361 13.94 2.88 11.98
CA ILE A 361 14.07 2.48 13.39
C ILE A 361 14.74 1.11 13.39
#